data_AF-A0A7X8VP49-F1
#
_entry.id   AF-A0A7X8VP49-F1
#
_cell.length_a   1.000
_cell.length_b   1.000
_cell.length_c   1.000
_cell.angle_alpha   90.00
_cell.angle_beta   90.00
_cell.angle_gamma   90.00
#
_symmetry.space_group_name_H-M   'P 1'
#
loop_
_entity.id
_entity.type
_entity.pdbx_description
1 polymer ?
#
loop_
_entity_poly.entity_id
_entity_poly.type
_entity_poly.pdbx_seq_one_letter_code
_entity_poly.pdbx_strand_id
1 'polypeptide(L)'
;MNLAYPIYTADAECQDCFKCVRHCPVKAIKVVSGHASVISDLCLACGECVEVCPVHAKKVREDLGSVRQLLQGSAPVYVSLAPSWGSEFRGLPAANLIAALRQLGFAGVSETALGAQIVSDSLALSLREMRSGLLLSSACPVMVDFIRKYMPEFSDCITPVLSPALSHARYLQEQFGEHIKVVFIGPCIAKKNEADRRGELISSALMFSSLRQWFKESKIAPWQLSPTAEDCFVPENSREGALYPIEGGMNETLKAHSGCEHINYMVVSGIDALRQTLDGLRPEDVKEPVFIETLACIGGCVHGPGSEHCSPGLLERLRIIRNTDFRTELPERRLPSIIEAYPSAALPQSDISLQELREALQSIGKHNEKDELNCGGCGYNSCRNFARALLEGKAEPSMCVSHMRNLAQKKSNAMLRCIPAGVVIVNSELQLLECNRRFAELCGGSAPEIYELAPGMPKARLEKLIPFAGLFEEVLKSGRELFREAVKLEQRLLNVSIFNIEPGLVVGALLFDVTQTEFTREQIAEQARQVIDKNLATVQDIACKLGEHMAETEILLRSIAENYADKT
;
A
#
# COMPACT_ATOMS: atom_id res chain seq x y z
N MET A 1 6.96 14.69 2.09
CA MET A 1 5.53 14.35 2.22
C MET A 1 4.68 15.60 1.97
N ASN A 2 3.68 15.54 1.09
CA ASN A 2 2.71 16.64 0.92
C ASN A 2 1.57 16.47 1.93
N LEU A 3 1.79 16.95 3.17
CA LEU A 3 0.81 16.86 4.26
C LEU A 3 -0.41 17.77 4.05
N ALA A 4 -0.37 18.67 3.05
CA ALA A 4 -1.45 19.59 2.77
C ALA A 4 -2.58 18.96 1.94
N TYR A 5 -2.30 17.90 1.16
CA TYR A 5 -3.33 17.23 0.37
C TYR A 5 -4.18 16.28 1.25
N PRO A 6 -5.49 16.12 0.99
CA PRO A 6 -6.37 15.32 1.85
C PRO A 6 -5.96 13.86 2.09
N ILE A 7 -5.19 13.26 1.18
CA ILE A 7 -4.65 11.90 1.34
C ILE A 7 -3.13 11.94 1.15
N TYR A 8 -2.40 11.40 2.12
CA TYR A 8 -0.94 11.30 2.05
C TYR A 8 -0.44 9.93 2.50
N THR A 9 0.85 9.66 2.27
CA THR A 9 1.53 8.47 2.78
C THR A 9 2.40 8.83 3.97
N ALA A 10 2.24 8.10 5.07
CA ALA A 10 3.23 8.04 6.13
C ALA A 10 4.34 7.08 5.70
N ASP A 11 5.43 7.63 5.16
CA ASP A 11 6.48 6.83 4.50
C ASP A 11 7.10 5.78 5.45
N ALA A 12 7.30 6.12 6.73
CA ALA A 12 7.85 5.22 7.74
C ALA A 12 6.96 4.00 8.08
N GLU A 13 5.66 4.06 7.78
CA GLU A 13 4.72 2.96 8.01
C GLU A 13 4.51 2.10 6.75
N CYS A 14 4.96 2.57 5.58
CA CYS A 14 4.73 1.87 4.32
C CYS A 14 5.61 0.63 4.20
N GLN A 15 4.99 -0.51 3.83
CA GLN A 15 5.66 -1.80 3.63
C GLN A 15 5.69 -2.20 2.14
N ASP A 16 5.59 -1.23 1.24
CA ASP A 16 5.81 -1.37 -0.22
C ASP A 16 5.04 -2.52 -0.91
N CYS A 17 3.91 -2.94 -0.34
CA CYS A 17 3.10 -4.04 -0.86
C CYS A 17 2.31 -3.69 -2.14
N PHE A 18 2.35 -2.43 -2.59
CA PHE A 18 1.66 -1.89 -3.78
C PHE A 18 0.15 -2.16 -3.86
N LYS A 19 -0.51 -2.56 -2.76
CA LYS A 19 -1.97 -2.78 -2.75
C LYS A 19 -2.75 -1.50 -3.08
N CYS A 20 -2.29 -0.35 -2.61
CA CYS A 20 -2.88 0.94 -2.95
C CYS A 20 -2.78 1.26 -4.47
N VAL A 21 -1.66 0.94 -5.13
CA VAL A 21 -1.49 1.12 -6.59
C VAL A 21 -2.49 0.26 -7.36
N ARG A 22 -2.66 -1.00 -6.93
CA ARG A 22 -3.63 -1.95 -7.50
C ARG A 22 -5.06 -1.41 -7.45
N HIS A 23 -5.48 -0.88 -6.31
CA HIS A 23 -6.85 -0.45 -6.08
C HIS A 23 -7.15 1.00 -6.49
N CYS A 24 -6.14 1.84 -6.76
CA CYS A 24 -6.39 3.20 -7.22
C CYS A 24 -7.04 3.19 -8.63
N PRO A 25 -8.29 3.67 -8.79
CA PRO A 25 -9.04 3.57 -10.06
C PRO A 25 -8.47 4.44 -11.18
N VAL A 26 -7.70 5.46 -10.80
CA VAL A 26 -7.10 6.44 -11.72
C VAL A 26 -5.56 6.40 -11.72
N LYS A 27 -4.97 5.39 -11.04
CA LYS A 27 -3.51 5.21 -10.92
C LYS A 27 -2.76 6.48 -10.48
N ALA A 28 -3.35 7.22 -9.55
CA ALA A 28 -2.81 8.44 -8.94
C ALA A 28 -1.78 8.17 -7.82
N ILE A 29 -1.13 7.01 -7.83
CA ILE A 29 -0.11 6.62 -6.84
C ILE A 29 1.15 6.27 -7.61
N LYS A 30 2.24 6.99 -7.32
CA LYS A 30 3.57 6.67 -7.82
C LYS A 30 4.38 5.89 -6.81
N VAL A 31 5.35 5.12 -7.27
CA VAL A 31 6.36 4.48 -6.44
C VAL A 31 7.70 5.13 -6.69
N VAL A 32 8.37 5.59 -5.63
CA VAL A 32 9.71 6.19 -5.69
C VAL A 32 10.56 5.61 -4.57
N SER A 33 11.68 5.00 -4.92
CA SER A 33 12.55 4.25 -4.01
C SER A 33 11.79 3.21 -3.18
N GLY A 34 10.92 2.43 -3.84
CA GLY A 34 10.06 1.44 -3.18
C GLY A 34 8.80 2.01 -2.52
N HIS A 35 8.78 3.29 -2.13
CA HIS A 35 7.67 3.86 -1.36
C HIS A 35 6.56 4.46 -2.22
N ALA A 36 5.32 4.11 -1.86
CA ALA A 36 4.13 4.56 -2.58
C ALA A 36 3.70 5.97 -2.15
N SER A 37 3.66 6.94 -3.06
CA SER A 37 3.28 8.34 -2.82
C SER A 37 2.10 8.78 -3.68
N VAL A 38 1.22 9.63 -3.14
CA VAL A 38 0.03 10.14 -3.84
C VAL A 38 0.43 11.28 -4.79
N ILE A 39 -0.09 11.24 -6.02
CA ILE A 39 0.02 12.32 -7.00
C ILE A 39 -1.24 13.17 -6.89
N SER A 40 -1.16 14.32 -6.20
CA SER A 40 -2.31 15.18 -5.86
C SER A 40 -3.15 15.56 -7.08
N ASP A 41 -2.50 15.87 -8.20
CA ASP A 41 -3.15 16.42 -9.39
C ASP A 41 -4.02 15.36 -10.09
N LEU A 42 -3.61 14.10 -9.99
CA LEU A 42 -4.36 12.95 -10.51
C LEU A 42 -5.37 12.42 -9.49
N CYS A 43 -5.12 12.61 -8.20
CA CYS A 43 -5.95 12.03 -7.16
C CYS A 43 -7.37 12.65 -7.16
N LEU A 44 -8.37 11.80 -6.93
CA LEU A 44 -9.77 12.18 -6.74
C LEU A 44 -10.17 12.31 -5.26
N ALA A 45 -9.23 12.05 -4.35
CA ALA A 45 -9.49 11.90 -2.91
C ALA A 45 -10.64 10.92 -2.56
N CYS A 46 -10.80 9.85 -3.36
CA CYS A 46 -11.86 8.85 -3.19
C CYS A 46 -11.70 7.94 -1.96
N GLY A 47 -10.51 7.88 -1.36
CA GLY A 47 -10.26 7.12 -0.13
C GLY A 47 -10.00 5.62 -0.31
N GLU A 48 -10.19 5.04 -1.49
CA GLU A 48 -9.98 3.60 -1.71
C GLU A 48 -8.60 3.13 -1.24
N CYS A 49 -7.55 3.90 -1.52
CA CYS A 49 -6.19 3.58 -1.08
C CYS A 49 -5.96 3.62 0.43
N VAL A 50 -6.77 4.39 1.17
CA VAL A 50 -6.77 4.45 2.63
C VAL A 50 -7.40 3.17 3.18
N GLU A 51 -8.58 2.82 2.68
CA GLU A 51 -9.34 1.63 3.09
C GLU A 51 -8.57 0.32 2.86
N VAL A 52 -7.91 0.19 1.71
CA VAL A 52 -7.24 -1.08 1.36
C VAL A 52 -5.88 -1.26 2.01
N CYS A 53 -5.29 -0.22 2.62
CA CYS A 53 -3.92 -0.26 3.14
C CYS A 53 -3.84 -1.15 4.40
N PRO A 54 -3.15 -2.31 4.35
CA PRO A 54 -3.15 -3.27 5.46
C PRO A 54 -2.38 -2.79 6.69
N VAL A 55 -1.47 -1.82 6.50
CA VAL A 55 -0.61 -1.24 7.54
C VAL A 55 -1.02 0.19 7.87
N HIS A 56 -2.15 0.66 7.35
CA HIS A 56 -2.69 2.01 7.56
C HIS A 56 -1.71 3.17 7.26
N ALA A 57 -0.72 2.95 6.38
CA ALA A 57 0.25 3.97 5.98
C ALA A 57 -0.34 5.07 5.08
N LYS A 58 -1.50 4.83 4.45
CA LYS A 58 -2.26 5.85 3.74
C LYS A 58 -3.16 6.56 4.75
N LYS A 59 -2.92 7.84 4.97
CA LYS A 59 -3.58 8.65 5.99
C LYS A 59 -4.45 9.73 5.35
N VAL A 60 -5.45 10.17 6.10
CA VAL A 60 -6.27 11.33 5.77
C VAL A 60 -5.71 12.55 6.51
N ARG A 61 -5.67 13.71 5.85
CA ARG A 61 -5.27 14.98 6.46
C ARG A 61 -6.17 15.30 7.65
N GLU A 62 -5.57 15.58 8.80
CA GLU A 62 -6.34 15.94 9.99
C GLU A 62 -6.57 17.44 10.10
N ASP A 63 -7.85 17.83 10.10
CA ASP A 63 -8.28 19.23 10.13
C ASP A 63 -8.88 19.64 11.49
N LEU A 64 -8.88 18.73 12.47
CA LEU A 64 -9.44 19.00 13.81
C LEU A 64 -8.78 20.20 14.50
N GLY A 65 -7.47 20.37 14.33
CA GLY A 65 -6.74 21.53 14.85
C GLY A 65 -7.24 22.85 14.27
N SER A 66 -7.50 22.91 12.96
CA SER A 66 -8.02 24.13 12.33
C SER A 66 -9.44 24.46 12.78
N VAL A 67 -10.28 23.43 12.99
CA VAL A 67 -11.64 23.62 13.50
C VAL A 67 -11.64 24.13 14.94
N ARG A 68 -10.75 23.62 15.80
CA ARG A 68 -10.58 24.16 17.16
C ARG A 68 -10.17 25.63 17.14
N GLN A 69 -9.29 26.01 16.24
CA GLN A 69 -8.90 27.41 16.06
C GLN A 69 -10.07 28.28 15.55
N LEU A 70 -10.88 27.76 14.61
CA LEU A 70 -12.08 28.44 14.13
C LEU A 70 -13.07 28.73 15.26
N LEU A 71 -13.27 27.77 16.17
CA LEU A 71 -14.17 27.91 17.32
C LEU A 71 -13.68 28.90 18.40
N GLN A 72 -12.37 29.18 18.44
CA GLN A 72 -11.82 30.22 19.32
C GLN A 72 -12.00 31.64 18.74
N GLY A 73 -12.39 31.74 17.46
CA GLY A 73 -12.67 33.02 16.80
C GLY A 73 -13.98 33.65 17.26
N SER A 74 -14.23 34.88 16.81
CA SER A 74 -15.45 35.63 17.13
C SER A 74 -16.64 35.28 16.22
N ALA A 75 -16.40 34.65 15.07
CA ALA A 75 -17.44 34.28 14.12
C ALA A 75 -18.17 33.01 14.60
N PRO A 76 -19.51 32.98 14.60
CA PRO A 76 -20.26 31.79 14.96
C PRO A 76 -20.00 30.66 13.95
N VAL A 77 -19.73 29.46 14.46
CA VAL A 77 -19.42 28.29 13.63
C VAL A 77 -20.60 27.33 13.61
N TYR A 78 -21.10 27.04 12.42
CA TYR A 78 -22.20 26.11 12.17
C TYR A 78 -21.69 24.80 11.60
N VAL A 79 -22.34 23.71 11.95
CA VAL A 79 -22.06 22.38 11.39
C VAL A 79 -22.98 22.12 10.21
N SER A 80 -22.39 21.64 9.12
CA SER A 80 -23.07 20.98 7.99
C SER A 80 -22.83 19.48 8.13
N LEU A 81 -23.77 18.78 8.79
CA LEU A 81 -23.65 17.37 9.14
C LEU A 81 -24.12 16.49 7.97
N ALA A 82 -23.31 15.57 7.48
CA ALA A 82 -23.72 14.67 6.40
C ALA A 82 -24.85 13.74 6.87
N PRO A 83 -25.92 13.50 6.07
CA PRO A 83 -27.08 12.70 6.48
C PRO A 83 -26.74 11.23 6.81
N SER A 84 -25.58 10.73 6.36
CA SER A 84 -25.07 9.43 6.76
C SER A 84 -24.71 9.33 8.26
N TRP A 85 -24.80 10.40 9.05
CA TRP A 85 -24.61 10.37 10.50
C TRP A 85 -25.54 9.36 11.18
N GLY A 86 -26.76 9.16 10.66
CA GLY A 86 -27.72 8.19 11.19
C GLY A 86 -27.26 6.73 11.06
N SER A 87 -26.39 6.46 10.08
CA SER A 87 -25.69 5.18 9.91
C SER A 87 -24.42 5.09 10.77
N GLU A 88 -23.67 6.19 10.85
CA GLU A 88 -22.40 6.27 11.57
C GLU A 88 -22.56 6.20 13.11
N PHE A 89 -23.57 6.87 13.66
CA PHE A 89 -23.85 6.99 15.10
C PHE A 89 -25.12 6.22 15.43
N ARG A 90 -25.08 4.90 15.25
CA ARG A 90 -26.25 4.02 15.35
C ARG A 90 -26.96 4.15 16.70
N GLY A 91 -28.28 4.31 16.64
CA GLY A 91 -29.14 4.43 17.82
C GLY A 91 -28.95 5.72 18.61
N LEU A 92 -28.13 6.67 18.14
CA LEU A 92 -28.01 7.99 18.75
C LEU A 92 -29.16 8.88 18.25
N PRO A 93 -29.99 9.44 19.14
CA PRO A 93 -30.98 10.44 18.73
C PRO A 93 -30.30 11.70 18.18
N ALA A 94 -30.92 12.35 17.19
CA ALA A 94 -30.39 13.59 16.61
C ALA A 94 -30.12 14.67 17.68
N ALA A 95 -31.07 14.87 18.59
CA ALA A 95 -30.96 15.85 19.66
C ALA A 95 -29.75 15.63 20.57
N ASN A 96 -29.41 14.37 20.87
CA ASN A 96 -28.22 14.02 21.63
C ASN A 96 -26.93 14.38 20.90
N LEU A 97 -26.86 14.12 19.59
CA LEU A 97 -25.70 14.49 18.77
C LEU A 97 -25.55 16.00 18.67
N ILE A 98 -26.67 16.72 18.50
CA ILE A 98 -26.71 18.19 18.43
C ILE A 98 -26.24 18.80 19.76
N ALA A 99 -26.74 18.30 20.89
CA ALA A 99 -26.30 18.72 22.22
C ALA A 99 -24.79 18.49 22.41
N ALA A 100 -24.26 17.35 21.95
CA ALA A 100 -22.83 17.05 22.02
C ALA A 100 -22.00 18.04 21.19
N LEU A 101 -22.45 18.38 19.98
CA LEU A 101 -21.78 19.36 19.12
C LEU A 101 -21.87 20.79 19.71
N ARG A 102 -23.00 21.17 20.29
CA ARG A 102 -23.12 22.46 20.99
C ARG A 102 -22.19 22.55 22.20
N GLN A 103 -22.03 21.47 22.97
CA GLN A 103 -21.03 21.41 24.05
C GLN A 103 -19.58 21.55 23.56
N LEU A 104 -19.28 21.20 22.31
CA LEU A 104 -17.97 21.45 21.69
C LEU A 104 -17.78 22.92 21.27
N GLY A 105 -18.81 23.76 21.30
CA GLY A 105 -18.77 25.19 21.00
C GLY A 105 -19.39 25.60 19.67
N PHE A 106 -20.01 24.67 18.92
CA PHE A 106 -20.71 25.03 17.68
C PHE A 106 -21.99 25.84 17.97
N ALA A 107 -22.18 26.94 17.24
CA ALA A 107 -23.32 27.84 17.40
C ALA A 107 -24.65 27.20 16.96
N GLY A 108 -24.60 26.38 15.92
CA GLY A 108 -25.75 25.64 15.39
C GLY A 108 -25.33 24.39 14.62
N VAL A 109 -26.23 23.41 14.58
CA VAL A 109 -26.04 22.18 13.84
C VAL A 109 -27.15 22.05 12.82
N SER A 110 -26.77 21.88 11.56
CA SER A 110 -27.69 21.71 10.45
C SER A 110 -27.32 20.46 9.65
N GLU A 111 -28.31 19.80 9.06
CA GLU A 111 -28.06 18.64 8.22
C GLU A 111 -27.85 19.05 6.76
N THR A 112 -26.79 18.52 6.14
CA THR A 112 -26.43 18.73 4.72
C THR A 112 -27.58 18.39 3.76
N ALA A 113 -28.49 17.54 4.20
CA ALA A 113 -29.69 17.18 3.47
C ALA A 113 -30.59 18.37 3.12
N LEU A 114 -30.55 19.50 3.85
CA LEU A 114 -31.24 20.72 3.43
C LEU A 114 -30.67 21.24 2.10
N GLY A 115 -29.35 21.27 1.97
CA GLY A 115 -28.71 21.58 0.68
C GLY A 115 -29.00 20.54 -0.40
N ALA A 116 -29.24 19.29 -0.01
CA ALA A 116 -29.65 18.25 -0.94
C ALA A 116 -31.05 18.49 -1.49
N GLN A 117 -31.99 18.92 -0.66
CA GLN A 117 -33.31 19.34 -1.13
C GLN A 117 -33.21 20.56 -2.06
N ILE A 118 -32.44 21.58 -1.69
CA ILE A 118 -32.22 22.77 -2.55
C ILE A 118 -31.67 22.36 -3.93
N VAL A 119 -30.76 21.40 -3.97
CA VAL A 119 -30.23 20.83 -5.22
C VAL A 119 -31.34 20.11 -6.01
N SER A 120 -32.14 19.26 -5.36
CA SER A 120 -33.28 18.59 -6.02
C SER A 120 -34.28 19.60 -6.58
N ASP A 121 -34.67 20.60 -5.77
CA ASP A 121 -35.63 21.64 -6.14
C ASP A 121 -35.14 22.44 -7.35
N SER A 122 -33.85 22.82 -7.36
CA SER A 122 -33.24 23.53 -8.49
C SER A 122 -33.14 22.69 -9.74
N LEU A 123 -32.82 21.40 -9.63
CA LEU A 123 -32.65 20.51 -10.78
C LEU A 123 -33.99 20.08 -11.37
N ALA A 124 -35.02 19.90 -10.55
CA ALA A 124 -36.37 19.61 -11.00
C ALA A 124 -36.87 20.66 -12.01
N LEU A 125 -36.54 21.93 -11.80
CA LEU A 125 -36.89 23.01 -12.76
C LEU A 125 -36.27 22.77 -14.14
N SER A 126 -35.00 22.35 -14.21
CA SER A 126 -34.33 22.05 -15.49
C SER A 126 -34.80 20.74 -16.11
N LEU A 127 -35.05 19.72 -15.28
CA LEU A 127 -35.50 18.40 -15.74
C LEU A 127 -36.92 18.44 -16.32
N ARG A 128 -37.83 19.26 -15.76
CA ARG A 128 -39.18 19.47 -16.30
C ARG A 128 -39.18 19.90 -17.77
N GLU A 129 -38.22 20.73 -18.17
CA GLU A 129 -38.09 21.25 -19.53
C GLU A 129 -37.21 20.37 -20.44
N MET A 130 -36.48 19.42 -19.86
CA MET A 130 -35.61 18.52 -20.62
C MET A 130 -36.45 17.59 -21.51
N ARG A 131 -36.07 17.52 -22.80
CA ARG A 131 -36.71 16.63 -23.78
C ARG A 131 -35.75 15.60 -24.38
N SER A 132 -34.45 15.87 -24.32
CA SER A 132 -33.39 14.99 -24.81
C SER A 132 -32.07 15.30 -24.10
N GLY A 133 -31.14 14.34 -24.15
CA GLY A 133 -29.76 14.50 -23.69
C GLY A 133 -29.47 13.79 -22.38
N LEU A 134 -28.24 13.97 -21.91
CA LEU A 134 -27.70 13.28 -20.75
C LEU A 134 -27.29 14.30 -19.67
N LEU A 135 -27.79 14.10 -18.46
CA LEU A 135 -27.33 14.82 -17.27
C LEU A 135 -26.75 13.86 -16.22
N LEU A 136 -25.61 14.25 -15.65
CA LEU A 136 -24.89 13.55 -14.60
C LEU A 136 -24.93 14.37 -13.31
N SER A 137 -25.27 13.76 -12.18
CA SER A 137 -25.38 14.48 -10.90
C SER A 137 -24.05 15.09 -10.45
N SER A 138 -24.06 16.31 -9.90
CA SER A 138 -22.89 16.99 -9.32
C SER A 138 -22.69 16.74 -7.82
N ALA A 139 -23.52 15.89 -7.20
CA ALA A 139 -23.54 15.72 -5.74
C ALA A 139 -22.29 15.05 -5.17
N CYS A 140 -21.71 14.10 -5.92
CA CYS A 140 -20.50 13.37 -5.53
C CYS A 140 -19.24 14.08 -6.08
N PRO A 141 -18.41 14.72 -5.22
CA PRO A 141 -17.24 15.46 -5.70
C PRO A 141 -16.20 14.57 -6.39
N VAL A 142 -16.12 13.30 -5.99
CA VAL A 142 -15.23 12.31 -6.62
C VAL A 142 -15.65 12.05 -8.07
N MET A 143 -16.96 11.90 -8.33
CA MET A 143 -17.47 11.67 -9.69
C MET A 143 -17.35 12.91 -10.56
N VAL A 144 -17.59 14.10 -10.00
CA VAL A 144 -17.36 15.37 -10.69
C VAL A 144 -15.89 15.49 -11.11
N ASP A 145 -14.93 15.28 -10.20
CA ASP A 145 -13.51 15.33 -10.54
C ASP A 145 -13.10 14.21 -11.51
N PHE A 146 -13.70 13.03 -11.41
CA PHE A 146 -13.44 11.92 -12.32
C PHE A 146 -13.87 12.25 -13.74
N ILE A 147 -15.11 12.71 -13.93
CA ILE A 147 -15.64 13.10 -15.23
C ILE A 147 -14.77 14.20 -15.84
N ARG A 148 -14.53 15.29 -15.09
CA ARG A 148 -13.77 16.44 -15.60
C ARG A 148 -12.35 16.09 -16.04
N LYS A 149 -11.66 15.19 -15.32
CA LYS A 149 -10.25 14.85 -15.57
C LYS A 149 -10.06 13.69 -16.53
N TYR A 150 -10.92 12.67 -16.45
CA TYR A 150 -10.73 11.37 -17.09
C TYR A 150 -11.78 11.03 -18.15
N MET A 151 -12.90 11.75 -18.20
CA MET A 151 -13.94 11.63 -19.22
C MET A 151 -14.42 13.04 -19.65
N PRO A 152 -13.50 13.93 -20.05
CA PRO A 152 -13.77 15.35 -20.22
C PRO A 152 -14.88 15.66 -21.23
N GLU A 153 -15.13 14.77 -22.19
CA GLU A 153 -16.24 14.83 -23.16
C GLU A 153 -17.63 14.84 -22.50
N PHE A 154 -17.75 14.34 -21.26
CA PHE A 154 -19.00 14.38 -20.47
C PHE A 154 -19.05 15.55 -19.47
N SER A 155 -18.08 16.46 -19.47
CA SER A 155 -18.05 17.58 -18.50
C SER A 155 -19.29 18.48 -18.60
N ASP A 156 -19.74 18.73 -19.83
CA ASP A 156 -20.94 19.55 -20.09
C ASP A 156 -22.25 18.82 -19.74
N CYS A 157 -22.19 17.50 -19.50
CA CYS A 157 -23.32 16.72 -18.98
C CYS A 157 -23.45 16.86 -17.45
N ILE A 158 -22.45 17.39 -16.75
CA ILE A 158 -22.55 17.56 -15.29
C ILE A 158 -23.60 18.65 -14.99
N THR A 159 -24.57 18.31 -14.15
CA THR A 159 -25.59 19.25 -13.69
C THR A 159 -24.96 20.54 -13.12
N PRO A 160 -25.37 21.73 -13.59
CA PRO A 160 -24.67 22.99 -13.33
C PRO A 160 -25.04 23.60 -11.96
N VAL A 161 -25.01 22.77 -10.92
CA VAL A 161 -25.33 23.16 -9.55
C VAL A 161 -24.24 22.74 -8.58
N LEU A 162 -24.06 23.51 -7.51
CA LEU A 162 -23.21 23.17 -6.38
C LEU A 162 -23.60 21.82 -5.78
N SER A 163 -22.63 21.12 -5.19
CA SER A 163 -22.91 19.91 -4.44
C SER A 163 -23.77 20.23 -3.20
N PRO A 164 -24.52 19.25 -2.65
CA PRO A 164 -25.36 19.47 -1.48
C PRO A 164 -24.66 20.14 -0.29
N ALA A 165 -23.39 19.83 -0.05
CA ALA A 165 -22.61 20.43 1.03
C ALA A 165 -22.35 21.94 0.81
N LEU A 166 -21.99 22.32 -0.42
CA LEU A 166 -21.72 23.71 -0.79
C LEU A 166 -23.03 24.52 -0.88
N SER A 167 -24.08 23.92 -1.46
CA SER A 167 -25.44 24.49 -1.47
C SER A 167 -25.96 24.73 -0.06
N HIS A 168 -25.73 23.77 0.84
CA HIS A 168 -26.11 23.91 2.25
C HIS A 168 -25.34 25.02 2.96
N ALA A 169 -24.02 25.10 2.76
CA ALA A 169 -23.21 26.15 3.37
C ALA A 169 -23.65 27.55 2.91
N ARG A 170 -23.94 27.72 1.61
CA ARG A 170 -24.52 28.96 1.07
C ARG A 170 -25.87 29.27 1.70
N TYR A 171 -26.73 28.28 1.80
CA TYR A 171 -28.03 28.45 2.46
C TYR A 171 -27.89 28.92 3.91
N LEU A 172 -26.98 28.32 4.69
CA LEU A 172 -26.72 28.75 6.07
C LEU A 172 -26.21 30.19 6.15
N GLN A 173 -25.36 30.61 5.23
CA GLN A 173 -24.87 32.00 5.15
C GLN A 173 -25.99 32.98 4.79
N GLU A 174 -26.93 32.62 3.93
CA GLU A 174 -28.10 33.45 3.65
C GLU A 174 -29.06 33.53 4.85
N GLN A 175 -29.19 32.45 5.64
CA GLN A 175 -30.08 32.42 6.80
C GLN A 175 -29.52 33.10 8.05
N PHE A 176 -28.23 32.90 8.34
CA PHE A 176 -27.60 33.34 9.59
C PHE A 176 -26.53 34.45 9.39
N GLY A 177 -26.27 34.83 8.13
CA GLY A 177 -25.37 35.91 7.73
C GLY A 177 -24.04 35.42 7.15
N GLU A 178 -23.46 36.19 6.22
CA GLU A 178 -22.22 35.81 5.52
C GLU A 178 -20.97 35.70 6.42
N HIS A 179 -21.04 36.28 7.62
CA HIS A 179 -19.95 36.27 8.58
C HIS A 179 -19.77 34.92 9.30
N ILE A 180 -20.77 34.01 9.25
CA ILE A 180 -20.66 32.70 9.87
C ILE A 180 -19.57 31.86 9.21
N LYS A 181 -19.08 30.86 9.94
CA LYS A 181 -18.22 29.80 9.38
C LYS A 181 -18.98 28.49 9.35
N VAL A 182 -18.81 27.71 8.28
CA VAL A 182 -19.45 26.40 8.15
C VAL A 182 -18.37 25.32 8.14
N VAL A 183 -18.55 24.31 9.01
CA VAL A 183 -17.71 23.12 9.06
C VAL A 183 -18.53 21.93 8.59
N PHE A 184 -18.08 21.27 7.54
CA PHE A 184 -18.67 20.00 7.10
C PHE A 184 -18.18 18.86 7.98
N ILE A 185 -19.07 17.96 8.39
CA ILE A 185 -18.70 16.72 9.10
C ILE A 185 -19.36 15.54 8.39
N GLY A 186 -18.56 14.60 7.87
CA GLY A 186 -19.11 13.50 7.09
C GLY A 186 -18.13 12.39 6.70
N PRO A 187 -18.57 11.47 5.82
CA PRO A 187 -17.83 10.25 5.49
C PRO A 187 -16.92 10.39 4.26
N CYS A 188 -16.91 11.54 3.58
CA CYS A 188 -16.26 11.68 2.28
C CYS A 188 -14.98 12.52 2.38
N ILE A 189 -13.83 11.91 2.10
CA ILE A 189 -12.52 12.59 2.13
C ILE A 189 -12.46 13.69 1.06
N ALA A 190 -13.05 13.47 -0.12
CA ALA A 190 -13.08 14.46 -1.19
C ALA A 190 -13.84 15.75 -0.84
N LYS A 191 -14.65 15.77 0.24
CA LYS A 191 -15.22 17.03 0.76
C LYS A 191 -14.15 17.98 1.31
N LYS A 192 -12.97 17.48 1.69
CA LYS A 192 -11.80 18.32 1.99
C LYS A 192 -11.32 19.07 0.75
N ASN A 193 -11.29 18.45 -0.44
CA ASN A 193 -10.97 19.15 -1.69
C ASN A 193 -12.02 20.22 -2.03
N GLU A 194 -13.31 19.97 -1.79
CA GLU A 194 -14.34 21.00 -1.96
C GLU A 194 -14.13 22.18 -1.01
N ALA A 195 -13.87 21.90 0.27
CA ALA A 195 -13.56 22.94 1.26
C ALA A 195 -12.30 23.73 0.89
N ASP A 196 -11.25 23.07 0.41
CA ASP A 196 -10.01 23.72 -0.03
C ASP A 196 -10.24 24.64 -1.25
N ARG A 197 -11.14 24.26 -2.17
CA ARG A 197 -11.49 25.06 -3.36
C ARG A 197 -12.49 26.17 -3.07
N ARG A 198 -13.39 25.95 -2.10
CA ARG A 198 -14.55 26.80 -1.77
C ARG A 198 -14.55 27.16 -0.29
N GLY A 199 -13.41 27.64 0.19
CA GLY A 199 -13.18 27.99 1.60
C GLY A 199 -14.08 29.12 2.11
N GLU A 200 -14.63 29.92 1.20
CA GLU A 200 -15.63 30.94 1.49
C GLU A 200 -16.98 30.36 1.89
N LEU A 201 -17.33 29.16 1.43
CA LEU A 201 -18.55 28.45 1.79
C LEU A 201 -18.29 27.46 2.94
N ILE A 202 -17.35 26.54 2.76
CA ILE A 202 -16.99 25.52 3.77
C ILE A 202 -15.57 25.79 4.26
N SER A 203 -15.44 26.23 5.52
CA SER A 203 -14.15 26.61 6.09
C SER A 203 -13.27 25.42 6.46
N SER A 204 -13.86 24.25 6.73
CA SER A 204 -13.13 23.01 7.01
C SER A 204 -14.05 21.78 6.86
N ALA A 205 -13.46 20.60 6.63
CA ALA A 205 -14.18 19.34 6.53
C ALA A 205 -13.57 18.27 7.45
N LEU A 206 -14.35 17.76 8.40
CA LEU A 206 -13.96 16.71 9.34
C LEU A 206 -14.56 15.36 8.95
N MET A 207 -13.80 14.31 9.23
CA MET A 207 -14.29 12.95 9.13
C MET A 207 -15.06 12.58 10.40
N PHE A 208 -15.96 11.61 10.32
CA PHE A 208 -16.67 11.13 11.51
C PHE A 208 -15.72 10.50 12.54
N SER A 209 -14.65 9.83 12.10
CA SER A 209 -13.60 9.30 12.97
C SER A 209 -12.94 10.40 13.82
N SER A 210 -12.62 11.55 13.21
CA SER A 210 -12.07 12.73 13.91
C SER A 210 -13.06 13.29 14.93
N LEU A 211 -14.36 13.32 14.61
CA LEU A 211 -15.40 13.75 15.55
C LEU A 211 -15.52 12.78 16.74
N ARG A 212 -15.48 11.45 16.52
CA ARG A 212 -15.48 10.47 17.61
C ARG A 212 -14.27 10.64 18.51
N GLN A 213 -13.09 10.85 17.93
CA GLN A 213 -11.88 11.13 18.69
C GLN A 213 -12.05 12.40 19.53
N TRP A 214 -12.63 13.45 18.97
CA TRP A 214 -12.87 14.70 19.70
C TRP A 214 -13.84 14.51 20.87
N PHE A 215 -14.94 13.75 20.70
CA PHE A 215 -15.82 13.42 21.83
C PHE A 215 -15.08 12.70 22.95
N LYS A 216 -14.19 11.74 22.62
CA LYS A 216 -13.37 11.03 23.62
C LYS A 216 -12.42 11.98 24.35
N GLU A 217 -11.70 12.84 23.63
CA GLU A 217 -10.77 13.81 24.20
C GLU A 217 -11.48 14.83 25.10
N SER A 218 -12.67 15.29 24.69
CA SER A 218 -13.52 16.22 25.46
C SER A 218 -14.33 15.53 26.56
N LYS A 219 -14.24 14.20 26.71
CA LYS A 219 -15.03 13.40 27.66
C LYS A 219 -16.55 13.59 27.51
N ILE A 220 -17.03 13.80 26.29
CA ILE A 220 -18.45 13.91 25.97
C ILE A 220 -18.95 12.51 25.58
N ALA A 221 -20.03 12.06 26.20
CA ALA A 221 -20.69 10.79 25.88
C ALA A 221 -22.07 11.06 25.25
N PRO A 222 -22.18 11.21 23.92
CA PRO A 222 -23.42 11.64 23.26
C PRO A 222 -24.65 10.81 23.64
N TRP A 223 -24.51 9.48 23.74
CA TRP A 223 -25.60 8.57 24.12
C TRP A 223 -26.15 8.77 25.53
N GLN A 224 -25.43 9.46 26.41
CA GLN A 224 -25.81 9.69 27.80
C GLN A 224 -26.27 11.14 28.06
N LEU A 225 -26.21 12.01 27.06
CA LEU A 225 -26.67 13.39 27.19
C LEU A 225 -28.19 13.45 27.34
N SER A 226 -28.66 14.40 28.13
CA SER A 226 -30.06 14.79 28.22
C SER A 226 -30.25 16.08 27.40
N PRO A 227 -30.72 16.00 26.14
CA PRO A 227 -30.90 17.17 25.31
C PRO A 227 -32.05 18.05 25.82
N THR A 228 -31.99 19.32 25.47
CA THR A 228 -33.02 20.33 25.67
C THR A 228 -33.87 20.50 24.40
N ALA A 229 -34.96 21.26 24.48
CA ALA A 229 -35.78 21.57 23.32
C ALA A 229 -35.04 22.41 22.25
N GLU A 230 -33.94 23.06 22.61
CA GLU A 230 -33.08 23.83 21.69
C GLU A 230 -32.12 22.95 20.89
N ASP A 231 -31.95 21.68 21.28
CA ASP A 231 -31.05 20.74 20.60
C ASP A 231 -31.75 20.10 19.40
N CYS A 232 -32.08 20.94 18.41
CA CYS A 232 -32.71 20.56 17.16
C CYS A 232 -31.90 21.07 15.96
N PHE A 233 -32.15 20.50 14.78
CA PHE A 233 -31.50 20.97 13.56
C PHE A 233 -32.01 22.37 13.21
N VAL A 234 -31.08 23.26 12.85
CA VAL A 234 -31.38 24.65 12.46
C VAL A 234 -31.09 24.87 10.98
N PRO A 235 -31.88 25.67 10.24
CA PRO A 235 -33.12 26.31 10.68
C PRO A 235 -34.30 25.35 10.78
N GLU A 236 -34.25 24.20 10.09
CA GLU A 236 -35.33 23.22 10.07
C GLU A 236 -34.81 21.78 9.84
N ASN A 237 -35.72 20.80 9.92
CA ASN A 237 -35.41 19.41 9.55
C ASN A 237 -35.50 19.19 8.04
N SER A 238 -34.58 18.38 7.53
CA SER A 238 -34.31 18.11 6.11
C SER A 238 -35.22 17.09 5.43
N ARG A 239 -36.10 16.39 6.17
CA ARG A 239 -37.13 15.50 5.61
C ARG A 239 -36.58 14.59 4.51
N GLU A 240 -37.13 14.65 3.28
CA GLU A 240 -36.76 13.75 2.18
C GLU A 240 -35.31 13.88 1.70
N GLY A 241 -34.65 15.02 1.96
CA GLY A 241 -33.23 15.21 1.63
C GLY A 241 -32.31 14.24 2.36
N ALA A 242 -32.75 13.68 3.49
CA ALA A 242 -32.00 12.69 4.25
C ALA A 242 -31.76 11.38 3.47
N LEU A 243 -32.45 11.17 2.34
CA LEU A 243 -32.30 9.99 1.49
C LEU A 243 -31.06 10.02 0.59
N TYR A 244 -30.40 11.17 0.40
CA TYR A 244 -29.22 11.31 -0.46
C TYR A 244 -28.01 10.39 -0.19
N PRO A 245 -27.71 9.91 1.03
CA PRO A 245 -26.48 9.16 1.26
C PRO A 245 -26.57 7.70 0.78
N ILE A 246 -27.70 7.27 0.21
CA ILE A 246 -27.91 5.92 -0.34
C ILE A 246 -28.17 5.98 -1.85
N GLU A 247 -27.88 4.89 -2.56
CA GLU A 247 -28.10 4.78 -4.00
C GLU A 247 -29.55 5.04 -4.40
N GLY A 248 -29.77 5.92 -5.39
CA GLY A 248 -31.10 6.29 -5.85
C GLY A 248 -31.78 7.32 -4.95
N GLY A 249 -31.12 7.75 -3.87
CA GLY A 249 -31.67 8.72 -2.94
C GLY A 249 -32.01 10.05 -3.61
N MET A 250 -31.12 10.52 -4.48
CA MET A 250 -31.34 11.73 -5.27
C MET A 250 -32.41 11.53 -6.33
N ASN A 251 -32.46 10.35 -6.96
CA ASN A 251 -33.51 10.04 -7.93
C ASN A 251 -34.91 10.07 -7.29
N GLU A 252 -35.07 9.52 -6.07
CA GLU A 252 -36.36 9.53 -5.38
C GLU A 252 -36.79 10.94 -4.95
N THR A 253 -35.86 11.80 -4.51
CA THR A 253 -36.18 13.20 -4.19
C THR A 253 -36.53 14.03 -5.44
N LEU A 254 -35.90 13.74 -6.58
CA LEU A 254 -36.27 14.37 -7.85
C LEU A 254 -37.64 13.92 -8.36
N LYS A 255 -37.94 12.61 -8.28
CA LYS A 255 -39.26 12.06 -8.67
C LYS A 255 -40.42 12.58 -7.83
N ALA A 256 -40.16 13.05 -6.61
CA ALA A 256 -41.18 13.71 -5.79
C ALA A 256 -41.69 15.04 -6.40
N HIS A 257 -40.97 15.60 -7.37
CA HIS A 257 -41.40 16.79 -8.09
C HIS A 257 -42.29 16.44 -9.29
N SER A 258 -43.45 17.09 -9.38
CA SER A 258 -44.35 16.96 -10.54
C SER A 258 -43.69 17.43 -11.83
N GLY A 259 -44.01 16.78 -12.96
CA GLY A 259 -43.50 17.16 -14.29
C GLY A 259 -42.12 16.59 -14.62
N CYS A 260 -41.61 15.68 -13.79
CA CYS A 260 -40.32 15.00 -13.98
C CYS A 260 -40.49 13.50 -14.30
N GLU A 261 -41.71 13.04 -14.57
CA GLU A 261 -42.07 11.62 -14.75
C GLU A 261 -41.54 11.05 -16.08
N HIS A 262 -41.29 11.90 -17.07
CA HIS A 262 -40.78 11.52 -18.39
C HIS A 262 -39.26 11.30 -18.43
N ILE A 263 -38.55 11.57 -17.34
CA ILE A 263 -37.09 11.43 -17.25
C ILE A 263 -36.69 9.97 -17.00
N ASN A 264 -35.70 9.49 -17.74
CA ASN A 264 -35.09 8.19 -17.51
C ASN A 264 -34.04 8.29 -16.41
N TYR A 265 -34.43 7.94 -15.18
CA TYR A 265 -33.53 7.93 -14.03
C TYR A 265 -32.69 6.66 -13.98
N MET A 266 -31.38 6.83 -13.84
CA MET A 266 -30.43 5.74 -13.60
C MET A 266 -29.55 6.07 -12.38
N VAL A 267 -29.04 5.02 -11.73
CA VAL A 267 -28.03 5.15 -10.67
C VAL A 267 -26.80 4.39 -11.11
N VAL A 268 -25.63 5.00 -10.99
CA VAL A 268 -24.36 4.33 -11.23
C VAL A 268 -23.42 4.59 -10.05
N SER A 269 -23.09 3.51 -9.35
CA SER A 269 -22.20 3.52 -8.20
C SER A 269 -20.88 2.83 -8.50
N GLY A 270 -19.78 3.49 -8.15
CA GLY A 270 -18.43 3.04 -8.44
C GLY A 270 -17.84 3.71 -9.68
N ILE A 271 -16.58 4.14 -9.58
CA ILE A 271 -15.87 4.84 -10.67
C ILE A 271 -15.73 3.93 -11.91
N ASP A 272 -15.40 2.66 -11.71
CA ASP A 272 -15.26 1.71 -12.80
C ASP A 272 -16.61 1.38 -13.47
N ALA A 273 -17.70 1.35 -12.70
CA ALA A 273 -19.04 1.18 -13.24
C ALA A 273 -19.43 2.35 -14.15
N LEU A 274 -19.19 3.59 -13.70
CA LEU A 274 -19.44 4.78 -14.52
C LEU A 274 -18.61 4.77 -15.81
N ARG A 275 -17.32 4.39 -15.72
CA ARG A 275 -16.47 4.25 -16.88
C ARG A 275 -17.05 3.25 -17.88
N GLN A 276 -17.46 2.07 -17.42
CA GLN A 276 -18.04 1.02 -18.28
C GLN A 276 -19.38 1.45 -18.88
N THR A 277 -20.23 2.15 -18.11
CA THR A 277 -21.54 2.61 -18.57
C THR A 277 -21.43 3.64 -19.70
N LEU A 278 -20.40 4.49 -19.67
CA LEU A 278 -20.22 5.58 -20.64
C LEU A 278 -19.17 5.24 -21.72
N ASP A 279 -18.52 4.08 -21.66
CA ASP A 279 -17.44 3.71 -22.59
C ASP A 279 -17.93 3.68 -24.05
N GLY A 280 -17.25 4.43 -24.91
CA GLY A 280 -17.60 4.55 -26.33
C GLY A 280 -18.88 5.34 -26.64
N LEU A 281 -19.60 5.85 -25.63
CA LEU A 281 -20.76 6.70 -25.83
C LEU A 281 -20.31 8.13 -26.16
N ARG A 282 -20.95 8.75 -27.16
CA ARG A 282 -20.86 10.21 -27.33
C ARG A 282 -22.10 10.85 -26.72
N PRO A 283 -21.98 11.91 -25.91
CA PRO A 283 -23.15 12.54 -25.26
C PRO A 283 -24.29 12.89 -26.23
N GLU A 284 -23.95 13.34 -27.44
CA GLU A 284 -24.90 13.72 -28.47
C GLU A 284 -25.72 12.55 -29.02
N ASP A 285 -25.31 11.30 -28.81
CA ASP A 285 -26.04 10.12 -29.26
C ASP A 285 -27.28 9.83 -28.39
N VAL A 286 -27.34 10.37 -27.17
CA VAL A 286 -28.47 10.20 -26.25
C VAL A 286 -29.62 11.13 -26.67
N LYS A 287 -30.71 10.56 -27.19
CA LYS A 287 -31.87 11.32 -27.70
C LYS A 287 -33.02 11.39 -26.71
N GLU A 288 -33.05 10.49 -25.75
CA GLU A 288 -33.98 10.46 -24.63
C GLU A 288 -33.51 11.42 -23.53
N PRO A 289 -34.41 11.93 -22.68
CA PRO A 289 -34.00 12.69 -21.50
C PRO A 289 -33.55 11.71 -20.41
N VAL A 290 -32.24 11.71 -20.12
CA VAL A 290 -31.61 10.79 -19.16
C VAL A 290 -30.96 11.58 -18.02
N PHE A 291 -31.24 11.17 -16.79
CA PHE A 291 -30.55 11.64 -15.59
C PHE A 291 -29.87 10.48 -14.88
N ILE A 292 -28.56 10.60 -14.66
CA ILE A 292 -27.76 9.60 -13.94
C ILE A 292 -27.29 10.18 -12.61
N GLU A 293 -27.76 9.59 -11.52
CA GLU A 293 -27.17 9.76 -10.20
C GLU A 293 -25.83 8.99 -10.14
N THR A 294 -24.73 9.72 -9.94
CA THR A 294 -23.38 9.16 -9.93
C THR A 294 -22.78 9.21 -8.52
N LEU A 295 -22.36 8.05 -8.02
CA LEU A 295 -21.78 7.89 -6.68
C LEU A 295 -20.46 7.15 -6.76
N ALA A 296 -19.39 7.68 -6.20
CA ALA A 296 -18.10 6.98 -6.20
C ALA A 296 -18.07 5.74 -5.29
N CYS A 297 -18.79 5.79 -4.17
CA CYS A 297 -18.86 4.70 -3.20
C CYS A 297 -20.01 3.75 -3.54
N ILE A 298 -19.72 2.45 -3.59
CA ILE A 298 -20.74 1.40 -3.78
C ILE A 298 -21.67 1.40 -2.56
N GLY A 299 -22.98 1.41 -2.78
CA GLY A 299 -23.97 1.54 -1.70
C GLY A 299 -24.20 2.98 -1.21
N GLY A 300 -23.53 3.97 -1.79
CA GLY A 300 -23.66 5.39 -1.45
C GLY A 300 -22.75 5.88 -0.32
N CYS A 301 -22.92 7.15 0.07
CA CYS A 301 -22.11 7.83 1.08
C CYS A 301 -22.14 7.17 2.47
N VAL A 302 -23.15 6.35 2.79
CA VAL A 302 -23.16 5.53 4.01
C VAL A 302 -22.01 4.53 4.10
N HIS A 303 -21.38 4.19 2.97
CA HIS A 303 -20.13 3.42 2.89
C HIS A 303 -18.95 4.26 2.41
N GLY A 304 -18.96 5.56 2.71
CA GLY A 304 -17.83 6.42 2.41
C GLY A 304 -16.57 6.03 3.21
N PRO A 305 -15.36 6.36 2.70
CA PRO A 305 -14.06 5.99 3.30
C PRO A 305 -13.76 6.65 4.65
N GLY A 306 -14.67 7.50 5.13
CA GLY A 306 -14.61 8.15 6.44
C GLY A 306 -15.61 7.63 7.46
N SER A 307 -16.33 6.57 7.11
CA SER A 307 -17.33 5.93 7.95
C SER A 307 -16.82 4.61 8.51
N GLU A 308 -17.45 4.15 9.58
CA GLU A 308 -17.11 2.86 10.18
C GLU A 308 -17.88 1.70 9.52
N HIS A 309 -17.15 0.77 8.89
CA HIS A 309 -17.72 -0.37 8.16
C HIS A 309 -18.08 -1.57 9.06
N CYS A 310 -18.80 -1.32 10.17
CA CYS A 310 -19.17 -2.35 11.15
C CYS A 310 -20.62 -2.87 11.03
N SER A 311 -21.27 -2.67 9.88
CA SER A 311 -22.61 -3.20 9.60
C SER A 311 -22.75 -3.51 8.10
N PRO A 312 -23.53 -4.54 7.72
CA PRO A 312 -23.86 -4.81 6.33
C PRO A 312 -24.58 -3.62 5.67
N GLY A 313 -24.30 -3.38 4.40
CA GLY A 313 -24.82 -2.21 3.70
C GLY A 313 -26.32 -2.16 3.49
N LEU A 314 -26.97 -3.32 3.40
CA LEU A 314 -28.43 -3.39 3.40
C LEU A 314 -29.03 -2.78 4.68
N LEU A 315 -28.43 -3.06 5.84
CA LEU A 315 -28.91 -2.52 7.11
C LEU A 315 -28.67 -1.01 7.20
N GLU A 316 -27.54 -0.53 6.70
CA GLU A 316 -27.28 0.91 6.64
C GLU A 316 -28.31 1.62 5.75
N ARG A 317 -28.60 1.05 4.57
CA ARG A 317 -29.66 1.57 3.70
C ARG A 317 -31.02 1.64 4.39
N LEU A 318 -31.42 0.55 5.06
CA LEU A 318 -32.71 0.50 5.77
C LEU A 318 -32.79 1.50 6.93
N ARG A 319 -31.68 1.81 7.61
CA ARG A 319 -31.66 2.85 8.65
C ARG A 319 -31.95 4.23 8.07
N ILE A 320 -31.31 4.59 6.96
CA ILE A 320 -31.56 5.87 6.29
C ILE A 320 -33.02 5.96 5.85
N ILE A 321 -33.56 4.92 5.21
CA ILE A 321 -34.98 4.89 4.78
C ILE A 321 -35.93 5.07 5.96
N ARG A 322 -35.72 4.36 7.08
CA ARG A 322 -36.60 4.44 8.26
C ARG A 322 -36.55 5.79 8.96
N ASN A 323 -35.41 6.48 8.90
CA ASN A 323 -35.21 7.78 9.53
C ASN A 323 -35.54 8.94 8.59
N THR A 324 -35.88 8.66 7.33
CA THR A 324 -36.27 9.69 6.35
C THR A 324 -37.77 9.87 6.39
N ASP A 325 -38.20 11.12 6.54
CA ASP A 325 -39.60 11.52 6.45
C ASP A 325 -39.88 12.11 5.07
N PHE A 326 -40.84 11.54 4.34
CA PHE A 326 -41.23 12.01 3.01
C PHE A 326 -42.50 12.85 3.10
N ARG A 327 -42.39 14.10 2.66
CA ARG A 327 -43.56 14.99 2.56
C ARG A 327 -44.45 14.58 1.41
N THR A 328 -45.76 14.71 1.62
CA THR A 328 -46.76 14.49 0.56
C THR A 328 -46.71 15.58 -0.50
N GLU A 329 -46.43 16.82 -0.09
CA GLU A 329 -46.27 17.98 -0.98
C GLU A 329 -44.96 18.70 -0.63
N LEU A 330 -44.20 19.05 -1.67
CA LEU A 330 -42.96 19.80 -1.53
C LEU A 330 -43.28 21.29 -1.35
N PRO A 331 -42.67 21.98 -0.36
CA PRO A 331 -42.92 23.39 -0.15
C PRO A 331 -42.31 24.23 -1.27
N GLU A 332 -42.95 25.35 -1.58
CA GLU A 332 -42.29 26.40 -2.33
C GLU A 332 -41.18 27.02 -1.48
N ARG A 333 -39.94 26.99 -1.98
CA ARG A 333 -38.77 27.56 -1.32
C ARG A 333 -38.18 28.67 -2.15
N ARG A 334 -37.69 29.70 -1.46
CA ARG A 334 -36.74 30.62 -2.07
C ARG A 334 -35.40 29.90 -2.23
N LEU A 335 -35.04 29.59 -3.47
CA LEU A 335 -33.80 28.89 -3.76
C LEU A 335 -32.60 29.87 -3.74
N PRO A 336 -31.54 29.59 -2.97
CA PRO A 336 -30.28 30.31 -3.09
C PRO A 336 -29.71 30.09 -4.50
N SER A 337 -28.91 31.04 -4.99
CA SER A 337 -28.20 30.85 -6.26
C SER A 337 -27.11 29.79 -6.06
N ILE A 338 -27.34 28.59 -6.56
CA ILE A 338 -26.41 27.45 -6.44
C ILE A 338 -25.80 27.05 -7.78
N ILE A 339 -25.83 27.94 -8.77
CA ILE A 339 -25.30 27.64 -10.10
C ILE A 339 -23.78 27.53 -10.04
N GLU A 340 -23.25 26.45 -10.61
CA GLU A 340 -21.81 26.17 -10.71
C GLU A 340 -21.51 25.50 -12.04
N ALA A 341 -20.52 25.99 -12.78
CA ALA A 341 -20.04 25.34 -13.98
C ALA A 341 -18.88 24.38 -13.65
N TYR A 342 -18.85 23.24 -14.31
CA TYR A 342 -17.81 22.22 -14.13
C TYR A 342 -17.02 22.03 -15.43
N PRO A 343 -16.18 22.99 -15.83
CA PRO A 343 -15.44 22.89 -17.08
C PRO A 343 -14.49 21.70 -17.06
N SER A 344 -14.21 21.17 -18.24
CA SER A 344 -13.20 20.12 -18.45
C SER A 344 -11.89 20.48 -17.76
N ALA A 345 -11.33 19.48 -17.08
CA ALA A 345 -10.01 19.51 -16.47
C ALA A 345 -9.16 18.38 -17.06
N ALA A 346 -9.30 18.14 -18.37
CA ALA A 346 -8.64 17.07 -19.10
C ALA A 346 -7.15 17.01 -18.76
N LEU A 347 -6.70 15.82 -18.39
CA LEU A 347 -5.29 15.61 -18.10
C LEU A 347 -4.47 15.59 -19.39
N PRO A 348 -3.24 16.14 -19.37
CA PRO A 348 -2.38 16.10 -20.55
C PRO A 348 -2.10 14.65 -20.94
N GLN A 349 -2.34 14.32 -22.21
CA GLN A 349 -1.95 13.03 -22.75
C GLN A 349 -0.44 13.03 -22.98
N SER A 350 0.21 11.97 -22.50
CA SER A 350 1.64 11.77 -22.73
C SER A 350 1.83 11.16 -24.12
N ASP A 351 2.49 11.89 -25.02
CA ASP A 351 2.87 11.41 -26.35
C ASP A 351 4.05 10.43 -26.25
N ILE A 352 3.75 9.22 -25.77
CA ILE A 352 4.72 8.13 -25.71
C ILE A 352 4.70 7.38 -27.04
N SER A 353 5.83 7.35 -27.73
CA SER A 353 6.00 6.63 -28.98
C SER A 353 5.95 5.11 -28.77
N LEU A 354 5.60 4.37 -29.82
CA LEU A 354 5.65 2.90 -29.80
C LEU A 354 7.06 2.36 -29.55
N GLN A 355 8.10 3.12 -29.92
CA GLN A 355 9.48 2.75 -29.72
C GLN A 355 9.87 2.83 -28.24
N GLU A 356 9.58 3.95 -27.58
CA GLU A 356 9.81 4.12 -26.14
C GLU A 356 9.05 3.07 -25.32
N LEU A 357 7.81 2.77 -25.72
CA LEU A 357 7.01 1.73 -25.07
C LEU A 357 7.67 0.35 -25.18
N ARG A 358 8.24 0.01 -26.34
CA ARG A 358 8.98 -1.25 -26.55
C ARG A 358 10.25 -1.30 -25.71
N GLU A 359 11.00 -0.20 -25.64
CA GLU A 359 12.22 -0.11 -24.83
C GLU A 359 11.91 -0.28 -23.33
N ALA A 360 10.84 0.35 -22.84
CA ALA A 360 10.36 0.18 -21.48
C ALA A 360 9.95 -1.27 -21.19
N LEU A 361 9.23 -1.94 -22.11
CA LEU A 361 8.87 -3.36 -22.01
C LEU A 361 10.12 -4.25 -21.97
N GLN A 362 11.10 -4.00 -22.82
CA GLN A 362 12.35 -4.77 -22.84
C GLN A 362 13.13 -4.63 -21.54
N SER A 363 13.13 -3.44 -20.92
CA SER A 363 13.80 -3.21 -19.63
C SER A 363 13.29 -4.12 -18.50
N ILE A 364 12.04 -4.57 -18.59
CA ILE A 364 11.39 -5.49 -17.65
C ILE A 364 11.32 -6.93 -18.20
N GLY A 365 12.16 -7.26 -19.18
CA GLY A 365 12.27 -8.61 -19.75
C GLY A 365 11.08 -9.03 -20.59
N LYS A 366 10.40 -8.09 -21.24
CA LYS A 366 9.30 -8.33 -22.19
C LYS A 366 9.79 -7.99 -23.58
N HIS A 367 10.19 -9.01 -24.34
CA HIS A 367 10.81 -8.82 -25.65
C HIS A 367 9.83 -9.02 -26.81
N ASN A 368 8.76 -9.78 -26.57
CA ASN A 368 7.72 -10.05 -27.55
C ASN A 368 6.33 -10.13 -26.88
N GLU A 369 5.27 -10.22 -27.69
CA GLU A 369 3.89 -10.23 -27.19
C GLU A 369 3.57 -11.42 -26.28
N LYS A 370 4.24 -12.57 -26.45
CA LYS A 370 4.03 -13.74 -25.57
C LYS A 370 4.57 -13.49 -24.16
N ASP A 371 5.53 -12.57 -24.01
CA ASP A 371 6.03 -12.20 -22.70
C ASP A 371 5.05 -11.27 -21.96
N GLU A 372 4.17 -10.55 -22.69
CA GLU A 372 3.16 -9.62 -22.15
C GLU A 372 2.00 -10.36 -21.45
N LEU A 373 2.28 -10.97 -20.29
CA LEU A 373 1.32 -11.79 -19.54
C LEU A 373 0.07 -11.03 -19.06
N ASN A 374 0.13 -9.70 -18.97
CA ASN A 374 -0.97 -8.85 -18.47
C ASN A 374 -1.57 -9.31 -17.13
N CYS A 375 -0.76 -9.89 -16.24
CA CYS A 375 -1.24 -10.57 -15.04
C CYS A 375 -1.73 -9.65 -13.89
N GLY A 376 -1.61 -8.32 -14.03
CA GLY A 376 -2.04 -7.38 -13.00
C GLY A 376 -1.16 -7.31 -11.73
N GLY A 377 -0.12 -8.15 -11.61
CA GLY A 377 0.69 -8.26 -10.38
C GLY A 377 1.37 -6.95 -9.94
N CYS A 378 1.76 -6.11 -10.89
CA CYS A 378 2.35 -4.78 -10.63
C CYS A 378 1.32 -3.68 -10.34
N GLY A 379 0.02 -3.98 -10.40
CA GLY A 379 -1.05 -3.01 -10.20
C GLY A 379 -1.57 -2.31 -11.44
N TYR A 380 -1.14 -2.72 -12.63
CA TYR A 380 -1.64 -2.21 -13.91
C TYR A 380 -2.29 -3.35 -14.72
N ASN A 381 -3.40 -3.04 -15.39
CA ASN A 381 -4.20 -4.05 -16.11
C ASN A 381 -3.52 -4.64 -17.35
N SER A 382 -2.46 -3.99 -17.85
CA SER A 382 -1.66 -4.51 -18.96
C SER A 382 -0.18 -4.17 -18.79
N CYS A 383 0.69 -4.98 -19.39
CA CYS A 383 2.13 -4.73 -19.46
C CYS A 383 2.43 -3.39 -20.14
N ARG A 384 1.63 -3.00 -21.15
CA ARG A 384 1.73 -1.71 -21.82
C ARG A 384 1.37 -0.54 -20.91
N ASN A 385 0.32 -0.67 -20.10
CA ASN A 385 -0.04 0.37 -19.12
C ASN A 385 1.04 0.53 -18.05
N PHE A 386 1.64 -0.58 -17.61
CA PHE A 386 2.78 -0.55 -16.71
C PHE A 386 4.00 0.11 -17.36
N ALA A 387 4.32 -0.21 -18.61
CA ALA A 387 5.43 0.41 -19.34
C ALA A 387 5.24 1.92 -19.53
N ARG A 388 4.01 2.39 -19.82
CA ARG A 388 3.70 3.84 -19.81
C ARG A 388 3.97 4.45 -18.43
N ALA A 389 3.53 3.79 -17.36
CA ALA A 389 3.78 4.27 -16.00
C ALA A 389 5.28 4.33 -15.62
N LEU A 390 6.11 3.42 -16.16
CA LEU A 390 7.57 3.50 -16.02
C LEU A 390 8.12 4.78 -16.69
N LEU A 391 7.69 5.04 -17.93
CA LEU A 391 8.12 6.21 -18.70
C LEU A 391 7.66 7.53 -18.08
N GLU A 392 6.48 7.53 -17.47
CA GLU A 392 5.92 8.67 -16.73
C GLU A 392 6.53 8.85 -15.32
N GLY A 393 7.48 7.99 -14.92
CA GLY A 393 8.10 8.03 -13.58
C GLY A 393 7.13 7.72 -12.43
N LYS A 394 6.03 7.02 -12.72
CA LYS A 394 5.03 6.59 -11.72
C LYS A 394 5.33 5.21 -11.17
N ALA A 395 6.10 4.40 -11.87
CA ALA A 395 6.39 3.02 -11.50
C ALA A 395 7.89 2.71 -11.57
N GLU A 396 8.29 1.64 -10.90
CA GLU A 396 9.65 1.12 -10.92
C GLU A 396 9.69 -0.29 -11.54
N PRO A 397 10.79 -0.68 -12.22
CA PRO A 397 10.94 -2.03 -12.79
C PRO A 397 10.73 -3.16 -11.76
N SER A 398 11.10 -2.89 -10.51
CA SER A 398 10.94 -3.78 -9.35
C SER A 398 9.49 -4.15 -9.03
N MET A 399 8.51 -3.39 -9.53
CA MET A 399 7.09 -3.69 -9.34
C MET A 399 6.61 -4.85 -10.21
N CYS A 400 7.32 -5.18 -11.30
CA CYS A 400 6.92 -6.29 -12.17
C CYS A 400 7.27 -7.64 -11.53
N VAL A 401 6.27 -8.29 -10.93
CA VAL A 401 6.42 -9.59 -10.25
C VAL A 401 7.09 -10.64 -11.15
N SER A 402 6.66 -10.75 -12.40
CA SER A 402 7.22 -11.73 -13.35
C SER A 402 8.69 -11.43 -13.70
N HIS A 403 9.02 -10.16 -13.90
CA HIS A 403 10.39 -9.72 -14.13
C HIS A 403 11.26 -10.03 -12.92
N MET A 404 10.78 -9.68 -11.72
CA MET A 404 11.54 -9.86 -10.49
C MET A 404 11.82 -11.31 -10.16
N ARG A 405 10.81 -12.18 -10.33
CA ARG A 405 11.00 -13.63 -10.18
C ARG A 405 12.06 -14.17 -11.14
N ASN A 406 11.99 -13.78 -12.42
CA ASN A 406 12.96 -14.21 -13.42
C ASN A 406 14.37 -13.64 -13.15
N LEU A 407 14.47 -12.39 -12.72
CA LEU A 407 15.75 -11.76 -12.40
C LEU A 407 16.37 -12.41 -11.16
N ALA A 408 15.58 -12.71 -10.12
CA ALA A 408 16.05 -13.42 -8.93
C ALA A 408 16.58 -14.82 -9.27
N GLN A 409 15.85 -15.60 -10.08
CA GLN A 409 16.33 -16.92 -10.51
C GLN A 409 17.62 -16.83 -11.33
N LYS A 410 17.71 -15.89 -12.27
CA LYS A 410 18.92 -15.67 -13.07
C LYS A 410 20.12 -15.31 -12.19
N LYS A 411 19.93 -14.44 -11.19
CA LYS A 411 20.96 -14.07 -10.20
C LYS A 411 21.39 -15.28 -9.37
N SER A 412 20.44 -16.05 -8.82
CA SER A 412 20.73 -17.28 -8.07
C SER A 412 21.55 -18.27 -8.91
N ASN A 413 21.08 -18.57 -10.13
CA ASN A 413 21.76 -19.48 -11.05
C ASN A 413 23.17 -19.03 -11.41
N ALA A 414 23.38 -17.73 -11.62
CA ALA A 414 24.70 -17.18 -11.91
C ALA A 414 25.64 -17.33 -10.71
N MET A 415 25.16 -17.02 -9.50
CA MET A 415 25.94 -17.21 -8.26
C MET A 415 26.30 -18.68 -8.04
N LEU A 416 25.32 -19.59 -8.12
CA LEU A 416 25.54 -21.03 -7.94
C LEU A 416 26.58 -21.62 -8.90
N ARG A 417 26.65 -21.13 -10.14
CA ARG A 417 27.63 -21.56 -11.14
C ARG A 417 29.05 -21.09 -10.84
N CYS A 418 29.21 -19.93 -10.24
CA CYS A 418 30.53 -19.33 -9.96
C CYS A 418 31.11 -19.73 -8.60
N ILE A 419 30.32 -20.31 -7.70
CA ILE A 419 30.80 -20.74 -6.37
C ILE A 419 31.78 -21.92 -6.52
N PRO A 420 33.03 -21.82 -6.02
CA PRO A 420 34.05 -22.87 -6.13
C PRO A 420 33.89 -23.95 -5.04
N ALA A 421 32.65 -24.30 -4.72
CA ALA A 421 32.28 -25.29 -3.70
C ALA A 421 31.01 -26.03 -4.16
N GLY A 422 30.77 -27.22 -3.61
CA GLY A 422 29.48 -27.87 -3.75
C GLY A 422 28.42 -27.09 -3.00
N VAL A 423 27.32 -26.74 -3.66
CA VAL A 423 26.17 -26.08 -3.04
C VAL A 423 24.96 -26.98 -3.18
N VAL A 424 24.24 -27.20 -2.08
CA VAL A 424 22.99 -27.95 -2.06
C VAL A 424 21.99 -27.27 -1.13
N ILE A 425 20.73 -27.21 -1.55
CA ILE A 425 19.60 -26.69 -0.77
C ILE A 425 18.55 -27.78 -0.70
N VAL A 426 18.07 -28.08 0.51
CA VAL A 426 17.07 -29.12 0.76
C VAL A 426 15.92 -28.62 1.61
N ASN A 427 14.76 -29.26 1.47
CA ASN A 427 13.58 -29.00 2.30
C ASN A 427 13.57 -29.85 3.59
N SER A 428 12.49 -29.72 4.37
CA SER A 428 12.22 -30.46 5.62
C SER A 428 12.20 -31.98 5.45
N GLU A 429 11.95 -32.49 4.24
CA GLU A 429 11.96 -33.93 3.92
C GLU A 429 13.29 -34.40 3.31
N LEU A 430 14.35 -33.60 3.42
CA LEU A 430 15.68 -33.83 2.83
C LEU A 430 15.64 -34.07 1.31
N GLN A 431 14.66 -33.48 0.63
CA GLN A 431 14.60 -33.45 -0.82
C GLN A 431 15.33 -32.22 -1.34
N LEU A 432 16.16 -32.42 -2.37
CA LEU A 432 16.85 -31.34 -3.04
C LEU A 432 15.83 -30.38 -3.66
N LEU A 433 15.96 -29.11 -3.32
CA LEU A 433 15.29 -28.01 -4.00
C LEU A 433 16.17 -27.50 -5.14
N GLU A 434 17.48 -27.34 -4.88
CA GLU A 434 18.46 -26.86 -5.84
C GLU A 434 19.87 -27.31 -5.45
N CYS A 435 20.76 -27.50 -6.42
CA CYS A 435 22.19 -27.73 -6.20
C CYS A 435 22.99 -27.20 -7.40
N ASN A 436 24.30 -27.01 -7.21
CA ASN A 436 25.19 -26.67 -8.33
C ASN A 436 25.91 -27.90 -8.90
N ARG A 437 26.50 -27.76 -10.09
CA ARG A 437 27.25 -28.82 -10.77
C ARG A 437 28.37 -29.38 -9.89
N ARG A 438 29.06 -28.53 -9.12
CA ARG A 438 30.13 -28.95 -8.21
C ARG A 438 29.65 -29.93 -7.15
N PHE A 439 28.46 -29.73 -6.60
CA PHE A 439 27.88 -30.69 -5.66
C PHE A 439 27.65 -32.06 -6.32
N ALA A 440 27.10 -32.09 -7.53
CA ALA A 440 26.93 -33.34 -8.27
C ALA A 440 28.28 -34.04 -8.56
N GLU A 441 29.32 -33.27 -8.91
CA GLU A 441 30.70 -33.76 -9.08
C GLU A 441 31.33 -34.24 -7.76
N LEU A 442 30.94 -33.66 -6.62
CA LEU A 442 31.39 -34.09 -5.29
C LEU A 442 30.75 -35.40 -4.84
N CYS A 443 29.45 -35.58 -5.09
CA CYS A 443 28.73 -36.80 -4.73
C CYS A 443 29.18 -38.02 -5.55
N GLY A 444 29.64 -37.82 -6.79
CA GLY A 444 30.09 -38.91 -7.65
C GLY A 444 28.94 -39.84 -8.08
N GLY A 445 29.29 -41.06 -8.48
CA GLY A 445 28.32 -42.06 -8.96
C GLY A 445 27.49 -41.54 -10.14
N SER A 446 26.17 -41.74 -10.07
CA SER A 446 25.21 -41.26 -11.09
C SER A 446 24.78 -39.80 -10.91
N ALA A 447 25.24 -39.10 -9.87
CA ALA A 447 24.80 -37.72 -9.59
C ALA A 447 25.13 -36.72 -10.71
N PRO A 448 26.32 -36.75 -11.34
CA PRO A 448 26.63 -35.86 -12.48
C PRO A 448 25.70 -36.09 -13.68
N GLU A 449 25.36 -37.34 -13.98
CA GLU A 449 24.47 -37.71 -15.08
C GLU A 449 23.03 -37.24 -14.81
N ILE A 450 22.56 -37.41 -13.58
CA ILE A 450 21.25 -36.90 -13.12
C ILE A 450 21.21 -35.37 -13.23
N TYR A 451 22.30 -34.68 -12.88
CA TYR A 451 22.39 -33.23 -12.98
C TYR A 451 22.33 -32.73 -14.44
N GLU A 452 22.98 -33.42 -15.39
CA GLU A 452 22.92 -33.06 -16.81
C GLU A 452 21.50 -33.25 -17.38
N LEU A 453 20.76 -34.27 -16.93
CA LEU A 453 19.37 -34.48 -17.30
C LEU A 453 18.41 -33.49 -16.62
N ALA A 454 18.66 -33.16 -15.36
CA ALA A 454 17.83 -32.29 -14.53
C ALA A 454 18.71 -31.37 -13.66
N PRO A 455 19.13 -30.19 -14.17
CA PRO A 455 19.95 -29.25 -13.43
C PRO A 455 19.29 -28.85 -12.11
N GLY A 456 20.09 -28.83 -11.03
CA GLY A 456 19.60 -28.60 -9.67
C GLY A 456 19.06 -29.86 -8.96
N MET A 457 18.90 -30.98 -9.68
CA MET A 457 18.44 -32.28 -9.17
C MET A 457 17.19 -32.19 -8.26
N PRO A 458 16.12 -31.46 -8.65
CA PRO A 458 14.97 -31.24 -7.79
C PRO A 458 14.29 -32.57 -7.40
N LYS A 459 13.87 -32.67 -6.14
CA LYS A 459 13.25 -33.84 -5.49
C LYS A 459 14.15 -35.06 -5.28
N ALA A 460 15.44 -34.99 -5.63
CA ALA A 460 16.38 -36.05 -5.27
C ALA A 460 16.49 -36.14 -3.74
N ARG A 461 16.60 -37.36 -3.20
CA ARG A 461 16.72 -37.59 -1.75
C ARG A 461 18.18 -37.47 -1.33
N LEU A 462 18.48 -36.53 -0.44
CA LEU A 462 19.85 -36.25 -0.01
C LEU A 462 20.53 -37.47 0.63
N GLU A 463 19.76 -38.29 1.33
CA GLU A 463 20.25 -39.49 2.02
C GLU A 463 20.76 -40.56 1.05
N LYS A 464 20.36 -40.49 -0.23
CA LYS A 464 20.87 -41.38 -1.28
C LYS A 464 22.14 -40.83 -1.95
N LEU A 465 22.46 -39.56 -1.73
CA LEU A 465 23.58 -38.88 -2.38
C LEU A 465 24.79 -38.74 -1.45
N ILE A 466 24.56 -38.53 -0.15
CA ILE A 466 25.62 -38.32 0.84
C ILE A 466 25.35 -39.10 2.14
N PRO A 467 26.39 -39.63 2.82
CA PRO A 467 26.23 -40.43 4.03
C PRO A 467 25.99 -39.59 5.30
N PHE A 468 26.20 -38.28 5.23
CA PHE A 468 26.08 -37.35 6.37
C PHE A 468 24.82 -36.48 6.31
N ALA A 469 23.77 -36.96 5.63
CA ALA A 469 22.49 -36.25 5.55
C ALA A 469 21.87 -35.96 6.95
N GLY A 470 22.21 -36.75 7.97
CA GLY A 470 21.78 -36.52 9.36
C GLY A 470 22.19 -35.16 9.94
N LEU A 471 23.30 -34.57 9.46
CA LEU A 471 23.71 -33.22 9.86
C LEU A 471 22.68 -32.16 9.43
N PHE A 472 22.04 -32.36 8.27
CA PHE A 472 21.00 -31.45 7.78
C PHE A 472 19.73 -31.56 8.62
N GLU A 473 19.36 -32.78 9.04
CA GLU A 473 18.22 -32.96 9.95
C GLU A 473 18.43 -32.28 11.30
N GLU A 474 19.65 -32.34 11.84
CA GLU A 474 19.98 -31.72 13.11
C GLU A 474 19.82 -30.20 13.03
N VAL A 475 20.30 -29.57 11.94
CA VAL A 475 20.13 -28.13 11.71
C VAL A 475 18.65 -27.78 11.51
N LEU A 476 17.90 -28.57 10.73
CA LEU A 476 16.46 -28.36 10.54
C LEU A 476 15.68 -28.43 11.86
N LYS A 477 16.03 -29.36 12.76
CA LYS A 477 15.34 -29.54 14.05
C LYS A 477 15.78 -28.52 15.11
N SER A 478 17.07 -28.23 15.19
CA SER A 478 17.66 -27.38 16.23
C SER A 478 17.64 -25.89 15.88
N GLY A 479 17.58 -25.55 14.58
CA GLY A 479 17.77 -24.20 14.08
C GLY A 479 19.21 -23.66 14.23
N ARG A 480 20.14 -24.45 14.75
CA ARG A 480 21.54 -24.04 14.97
C ARG A 480 22.38 -24.35 13.74
N GLU A 481 23.00 -23.32 13.17
CA GLU A 481 23.88 -23.47 12.01
C GLU A 481 25.18 -24.20 12.38
N LEU A 482 25.70 -24.98 11.42
CA LEU A 482 26.95 -25.73 11.54
C LEU A 482 28.00 -25.12 10.62
N PHE A 483 29.19 -24.86 11.13
CA PHE A 483 30.28 -24.26 10.37
C PHE A 483 31.53 -25.14 10.42
N ARG A 484 32.07 -25.46 9.24
CA ARG A 484 33.35 -26.17 9.06
C ARG A 484 33.42 -27.52 9.77
N GLU A 485 32.35 -28.30 9.67
CA GLU A 485 32.41 -29.70 10.08
C GLU A 485 33.19 -30.51 9.04
N ALA A 486 34.23 -31.20 9.50
CA ALA A 486 35.08 -32.01 8.64
C ALA A 486 34.43 -33.39 8.44
N VAL A 487 34.05 -33.69 7.20
CA VAL A 487 33.38 -34.94 6.85
C VAL A 487 34.14 -35.63 5.73
N LYS A 488 34.31 -36.95 5.86
CA LYS A 488 34.95 -37.77 4.83
C LYS A 488 33.89 -38.29 3.84
N LEU A 489 34.10 -38.03 2.55
CA LEU A 489 33.30 -38.58 1.46
C LEU A 489 34.22 -39.30 0.49
N GLU A 490 34.13 -40.63 0.44
CA GLU A 490 35.04 -41.49 -0.32
C GLU A 490 36.53 -41.21 0.01
N GLN A 491 37.31 -40.71 -0.96
CA GLN A 491 38.72 -40.33 -0.82
C GLN A 491 38.92 -38.82 -0.57
N ARG A 492 37.84 -38.05 -0.40
CA ARG A 492 37.87 -36.60 -0.21
C ARG A 492 37.56 -36.21 1.23
N LEU A 493 38.24 -35.18 1.71
CA LEU A 493 37.94 -34.51 2.97
C LEU A 493 37.19 -33.21 2.66
N LEU A 494 35.95 -33.14 3.13
CA LEU A 494 35.05 -32.02 2.90
C LEU A 494 34.86 -31.22 4.17
N ASN A 495 34.99 -29.90 4.07
CA ASN A 495 34.49 -28.98 5.09
C ASN A 495 33.06 -28.58 4.73
N VAL A 496 32.11 -29.01 5.55
CA VAL A 496 30.68 -28.77 5.37
C VAL A 496 30.25 -27.63 6.27
N SER A 497 29.54 -26.64 5.71
CA SER A 497 28.85 -25.60 6.47
C SER A 497 27.39 -25.61 6.09
N ILE A 498 26.49 -25.77 7.07
CA ILE A 498 25.05 -25.87 6.89
C ILE A 498 24.38 -24.68 7.58
N PHE A 499 23.57 -23.93 6.83
CA PHE A 499 22.93 -22.69 7.26
C PHE A 499 21.43 -22.72 7.02
N ASN A 500 20.67 -21.92 7.78
CA ASN A 500 19.22 -21.85 7.64
C ASN A 500 18.85 -20.83 6.55
N ILE A 501 17.96 -21.23 5.65
CA ILE A 501 17.34 -20.30 4.69
C ILE A 501 15.96 -19.89 5.21
N GLU A 502 15.18 -20.89 5.62
CA GLU A 502 13.91 -20.71 6.31
C GLU A 502 13.91 -21.69 7.50
N PRO A 503 14.00 -21.19 8.75
CA PRO A 503 14.14 -22.05 9.92
C PRO A 503 13.10 -23.17 9.99
N GLY A 504 13.57 -24.42 10.09
CA GLY A 504 12.72 -25.62 10.16
C GLY A 504 12.10 -26.09 8.83
N LEU A 505 12.25 -25.32 7.75
CA LEU A 505 11.67 -25.65 6.43
C LEU A 505 12.72 -25.86 5.34
N VAL A 506 13.75 -25.02 5.30
CA VAL A 506 14.77 -25.03 4.22
C VAL A 506 16.15 -24.75 4.79
N VAL A 507 17.09 -25.63 4.48
CA VAL A 507 18.51 -25.49 4.82
C VAL A 507 19.39 -25.56 3.57
N GLY A 508 20.47 -24.78 3.57
CA GLY A 508 21.50 -24.81 2.54
C GLY A 508 22.81 -25.33 3.11
N ALA A 509 23.66 -25.90 2.25
CA ALA A 509 25.01 -26.28 2.63
C ALA A 509 26.06 -25.94 1.57
N LEU A 510 27.24 -25.57 2.06
CA LEU A 510 28.47 -25.41 1.28
C LEU A 510 29.43 -26.54 1.63
N LEU A 511 29.92 -27.25 0.60
CA LEU A 511 30.87 -28.35 0.71
C LEU A 511 32.17 -27.96 0.02
N PHE A 512 33.20 -27.69 0.81
CA PHE A 512 34.53 -27.36 0.32
C PHE A 512 35.42 -28.60 0.33
N ASP A 513 35.97 -28.98 -0.81
CA ASP A 513 37.02 -30.00 -0.86
C ASP A 513 38.34 -29.40 -0.35
N VAL A 514 38.77 -29.86 0.82
CA VAL A 514 40.01 -29.40 1.48
C VAL A 514 41.12 -30.45 1.44
N THR A 515 40.92 -31.53 0.66
CA THR A 515 41.83 -32.68 0.60
C THR A 515 43.26 -32.26 0.31
N GLN A 516 43.49 -31.41 -0.70
CA GLN A 516 44.85 -30.97 -1.05
C GLN A 516 45.47 -30.01 -0.01
N THR A 517 44.66 -29.15 0.61
CA THR A 517 45.13 -28.14 1.55
C THR A 517 45.57 -28.77 2.87
N GLU A 518 44.80 -29.73 3.37
CA GLU A 518 45.15 -30.53 4.55
C GLU A 518 46.39 -31.40 4.28
N PHE A 519 46.48 -32.06 3.13
CA PHE A 519 47.65 -32.87 2.76
C PHE A 519 48.94 -32.05 2.68
N THR A 520 48.87 -30.83 2.14
CA THR A 520 50.01 -29.91 2.08
C THR A 520 50.45 -29.46 3.48
N ARG A 521 49.48 -29.24 4.38
CA ARG A 521 49.74 -28.86 5.77
C ARG A 521 50.41 -29.99 6.55
N GLU A 522 49.99 -31.24 6.33
CA GLU A 522 50.65 -32.43 6.88
C GLU A 522 52.08 -32.59 6.33
N GLN A 523 52.30 -32.42 5.01
CA GLN A 523 53.65 -32.49 4.42
C GLN A 523 54.59 -31.42 4.98
N ILE A 524 54.11 -30.18 5.16
CA ILE A 524 54.92 -29.10 5.74
C ILE A 524 55.26 -29.42 7.21
N ALA A 525 54.32 -29.95 7.98
CA ALA A 525 54.56 -30.37 9.36
C ALA A 525 55.59 -31.52 9.44
N GLU A 526 55.53 -32.46 8.51
CA GLU A 526 56.48 -33.57 8.41
C GLU A 526 57.90 -33.11 8.06
N GLN A 527 58.02 -32.21 7.08
CA GLN A 527 59.31 -31.60 6.73
C GLN A 527 59.89 -30.78 7.88
N ALA A 528 59.06 -30.04 8.61
CA ALA A 528 59.50 -29.29 9.79
C ALA A 528 60.02 -30.23 10.89
N ARG A 529 59.34 -31.36 11.15
CA ARG A 529 59.80 -32.38 12.11
C ARG A 529 61.15 -32.97 11.71
N GLN A 530 61.33 -33.34 10.44
CA GLN A 530 62.60 -33.86 9.95
C GLN A 530 63.77 -32.87 10.10
N VAL A 531 63.52 -31.57 9.88
CA VAL A 531 64.54 -30.53 10.07
C VAL A 531 64.89 -30.35 11.55
N ILE A 532 63.89 -30.39 12.44
CA ILE A 532 64.10 -30.32 13.89
C ILE A 532 64.97 -31.49 14.36
N ASP A 533 64.63 -32.72 13.96
CA ASP A 533 65.38 -33.92 14.36
C ASP A 533 66.83 -33.88 13.87
N LYS A 534 67.04 -33.41 12.63
CA LYS A 534 68.38 -33.29 12.04
C LYS A 534 69.23 -32.22 12.74
N ASN A 535 68.62 -31.09 13.12
CA ASN A 535 69.29 -30.06 13.92
C ASN A 535 69.63 -30.56 15.32
N LEU A 536 68.73 -31.30 15.96
CA LEU A 536 68.95 -31.85 17.30
C LEU A 536 70.12 -32.83 17.32
N ALA A 537 70.20 -33.71 16.32
CA ALA A 537 71.34 -34.63 16.14
C ALA A 537 72.66 -33.87 15.89
N THR A 538 72.62 -32.79 15.10
CA THR A 538 73.81 -31.97 14.81
C THR A 538 74.30 -31.22 16.05
N VAL A 539 73.38 -30.69 16.86
CA VAL A 539 73.72 -30.03 18.13
C VAL A 539 74.32 -31.03 19.12
N GLN A 540 73.83 -32.27 19.18
CA GLN A 540 74.41 -33.34 19.98
C GLN A 540 75.83 -33.70 19.54
N ASP A 541 76.09 -33.80 18.23
CA ASP A 541 77.42 -34.06 17.68
C ASP A 541 78.41 -32.92 17.98
N ILE A 542 77.96 -31.67 17.86
CA ILE A 542 78.75 -30.48 18.22
C ILE A 542 79.05 -30.46 19.73
N ALA A 543 78.06 -30.76 20.57
CA ALA A 543 78.26 -30.82 22.03
C ALA A 543 79.23 -31.93 22.44
N CYS A 544 79.18 -33.09 21.77
CA CYS A 544 80.12 -34.19 21.96
C CYS A 544 81.56 -33.76 21.62
N LYS A 545 81.76 -33.18 20.44
CA LYS A 545 83.09 -32.71 19.98
C LYS A 545 83.63 -31.55 20.81
N LEU A 546 82.78 -30.63 21.25
CA LEU A 546 83.18 -29.56 22.17
C LEU A 546 83.58 -30.13 23.53
N GLY A 547 82.83 -31.11 24.05
CA GLY A 547 83.18 -31.81 25.29
C GLY A 547 84.53 -32.51 25.20
N GLU A 548 84.80 -33.22 24.09
CA GLU A 548 86.09 -33.85 23.80
C GLU A 548 87.23 -32.82 23.76
N HIS A 549 87.04 -31.72 23.03
CA HIS A 549 88.06 -30.68 22.89
C HIS A 549 88.32 -29.95 24.22
N MET A 550 87.29 -29.72 25.05
CA MET A 550 87.47 -29.12 26.37
C MET A 550 88.22 -30.06 27.32
N ALA A 551 87.93 -31.36 27.28
CA ALA A 551 88.66 -32.36 28.07
C ALA A 551 90.14 -32.43 27.66
N GLU A 552 90.45 -32.45 26.36
CA GLU A 552 91.84 -32.39 25.87
C GLU A 552 92.54 -31.10 26.29
N THR A 553 91.85 -29.96 26.23
CA THR A 553 92.40 -28.67 26.63
C THR A 553 92.65 -28.61 28.14
N GLU A 554 91.76 -29.17 28.97
CA GLU A 554 91.96 -29.26 30.42
C GLU A 554 93.16 -30.15 30.77
N ILE A 555 93.29 -31.32 30.12
CA ILE A 555 94.44 -32.21 30.31
C ILE A 555 95.75 -31.50 29.95
N LEU A 556 95.77 -30.77 28.83
CA LEU A 556 96.94 -30.01 28.40
C LEU A 556 97.28 -28.86 29.37
N LEU A 557 96.27 -28.10 29.80
CA LEU A 557 96.46 -26.99 30.74
C LEU A 557 96.87 -27.48 32.13
N ARG A 558 96.35 -28.61 32.61
CA ARG A 558 96.81 -29.25 33.85
C ARG A 558 98.26 -29.70 33.75
N SER A 559 98.68 -30.32 32.65
CA SER A 559 100.08 -30.74 32.49
C SER A 559 101.04 -29.54 32.42
N ILE A 560 100.60 -28.41 31.86
CA ILE A 560 101.37 -27.16 31.87
C ILE A 560 101.41 -26.57 33.29
N ALA A 561 100.30 -26.55 34.02
CA ALA A 561 100.24 -26.04 35.39
C ALA A 561 101.11 -26.87 36.35
N GLU A 562 101.09 -28.20 36.23
CA GLU A 562 101.94 -29.10 37.02
C GLU A 562 103.44 -28.88 36.73
N ASN A 563 103.83 -28.66 35.47
CA ASN A 563 105.22 -28.35 35.11
C ASN A 563 105.73 -26.98 35.62
N TYR A 564 104.83 -26.04 35.93
CA TYR A 564 105.18 -24.73 36.50
C TYR A 564 105.10 -24.67 38.02
N ALA A 565 104.44 -25.64 38.67
CA ALA A 565 104.31 -25.70 40.13
C ALA A 565 105.58 -26.23 40.84
N ASP A 566 106.46 -26.96 40.16
CA ASP A 566 107.69 -27.56 40.74
C ASP A 566 108.90 -26.60 40.83
N LYS A 567 108.68 -25.27 40.80
CA LYS A 567 109.76 -24.25 40.88
C LYS A 567 109.64 -23.22 42.00
N THR A 568 108.94 -23.57 43.08
CA THR A 568 108.99 -22.89 44.39
C THR A 568 109.00 -23.94 45.47
#